data_AF-A0A7S3W4Y1-F1
#
_entry.id   AF-A0A7S3W4Y1-F1
#
_cell.length_a   1.000
_cell.length_b   1.000
_cell.length_c   1.000
_cell.angle_alpha   90.00
_cell.angle_beta   90.00
_cell.angle_gamma   90.00
#
_symmetry.space_group_name_H-M   'P 1'
#
loop_
_entity.id
_entity.type
_entity.pdbx_description
1 polymer ?
#
loop_
_entity_poly.entity_id
_entity_poly.type
_entity_poly.pdbx_seq_one_letter_code
_entity_poly.pdbx_strand_id
1 'polypeptide(L)'
;ELQSMHMVVLVKRLDARLDQPWRDTVLFYQELCGEAFDNVIVVLTGFDRGQSRRQQAFGDQKAQKIAQTADESQALLQLKSRPQVFILDSMPETDEEFEASLEVRRQILRHAVRCKPAKLSELTVPKTAPLRQQDDLEMGRLEGQIQELEVRARNLKVFAWSKTQAAANPDHTKAQADLQKFLKEVHNDPEIQNPLDELHATIHAKRAKVEALRATHMDLEEAVQRHQANEGS
;
A
#
# COMPACT_ATOMS: atom_id res chain seq x y z
N GLU A 1 8.27 -15.86 18.24
CA GLU A 1 7.94 -14.71 17.38
C GLU A 1 8.00 -15.14 15.92
N LEU A 2 7.03 -14.73 15.11
CA LEU A 2 7.07 -14.96 13.66
C LEU A 2 7.99 -13.90 13.06
N GLN A 3 9.09 -14.31 12.40
CA GLN A 3 10.07 -13.38 11.83
C GLN A 3 10.02 -13.32 10.31
N SER A 4 9.50 -14.36 9.67
CA SER A 4 9.52 -14.50 8.22
C SER A 4 8.32 -15.30 7.69
N MET A 5 7.90 -14.96 6.48
CA MET A 5 6.93 -15.71 5.69
C MET A 5 7.64 -16.47 4.58
N HIS A 6 7.34 -17.75 4.43
CA HIS A 6 7.99 -18.60 3.42
C HIS A 6 7.14 -18.75 2.16
N MET A 7 5.82 -18.77 2.30
CA MET A 7 4.91 -19.16 1.22
C MET A 7 3.55 -18.52 1.44
N VAL A 8 2.87 -18.17 0.35
CA VAL A 8 1.48 -17.73 0.35
C VAL A 8 0.61 -18.87 -0.16
N VAL A 9 -0.40 -19.24 0.62
CA VAL A 9 -1.32 -20.35 0.29
C VAL A 9 -2.68 -19.78 -0.10
N LEU A 10 -3.00 -19.84 -1.39
CA LEU A 10 -4.31 -19.45 -1.90
C LEU A 10 -5.25 -20.65 -1.85
N VAL A 11 -6.19 -20.64 -0.91
CA VAL A 11 -7.18 -21.71 -0.77
C VAL A 11 -8.44 -21.37 -1.55
N LYS A 12 -8.90 -22.29 -2.38
CA LYS A 12 -10.08 -22.11 -3.23
C LYS A 12 -10.90 -23.40 -3.31
N ARG A 13 -12.22 -23.30 -3.42
CA ARG A 13 -13.06 -24.45 -3.75
C ARG A 13 -12.78 -24.97 -5.16
N LEU A 14 -12.88 -26.29 -5.35
CA LEU A 14 -12.63 -26.97 -6.62
C LEU A 14 -13.52 -26.44 -7.78
N ASP A 15 -14.76 -26.08 -7.47
CA ASP A 15 -15.80 -25.64 -8.39
C ASP A 15 -15.88 -24.12 -8.57
N ALA A 16 -15.23 -23.34 -7.69
CA ALA A 16 -15.26 -21.89 -7.78
C ALA A 16 -14.57 -21.41 -9.07
N ARG A 17 -15.06 -20.30 -9.63
CA ARG A 17 -14.40 -19.62 -10.77
C ARG A 17 -13.36 -18.64 -10.25
N LEU A 18 -12.37 -18.34 -11.07
CA LEU A 18 -11.45 -17.24 -10.80
C LEU A 18 -12.03 -15.98 -11.48
N ASP A 19 -12.74 -15.19 -10.70
CA ASP A 19 -13.42 -13.98 -11.16
C ASP A 19 -12.65 -12.70 -10.79
N GLN A 20 -13.16 -11.54 -11.22
CA GLN A 20 -12.53 -10.25 -10.95
C GLN A 20 -12.41 -9.94 -9.45
N PRO A 21 -13.44 -10.18 -8.60
CA PRO A 21 -13.30 -10.02 -7.15
C PRO A 21 -12.18 -10.86 -6.52
N TRP A 22 -12.02 -12.11 -6.98
CA TRP A 22 -10.91 -12.95 -6.53
C TRP A 22 -9.56 -12.35 -6.94
N ARG A 23 -9.45 -11.87 -8.18
CA ARG A 23 -8.24 -11.19 -8.67
C ARG A 23 -7.90 -9.96 -7.82
N ASP A 24 -8.87 -9.08 -7.58
CA ASP A 24 -8.64 -7.84 -6.82
C ASP A 24 -8.17 -8.14 -5.39
N THR A 25 -8.77 -9.16 -4.76
CA THR A 25 -8.36 -9.64 -3.43
C THR A 25 -6.92 -10.14 -3.45
N VAL A 26 -6.55 -10.94 -4.44
CA VAL A 26 -5.22 -11.53 -4.51
C VAL A 26 -4.16 -10.49 -4.87
N LEU A 27 -4.47 -9.51 -5.73
CA LEU A 27 -3.58 -8.38 -6.04
C LEU A 27 -3.28 -7.54 -4.80
N PHE A 28 -4.27 -7.29 -3.94
CA PHE A 28 -4.04 -6.63 -2.66
C PHE A 28 -3.04 -7.42 -1.80
N TYR A 29 -3.18 -8.74 -1.71
CA TYR A 29 -2.22 -9.57 -0.98
C TYR A 29 -0.86 -9.66 -1.65
N GLN A 30 -0.79 -9.56 -2.97
CA GLN A 30 0.47 -9.49 -3.69
C GLN A 30 1.24 -8.22 -3.34
N GLU A 31 0.58 -7.06 -3.32
CA GLU A 31 1.17 -5.80 -2.85
C GLU A 31 1.63 -5.92 -1.40
N LEU A 32 0.80 -6.50 -0.52
CA LEU A 32 1.16 -6.72 0.88
C LEU A 32 2.36 -7.65 1.07
N CYS A 33 2.41 -8.76 0.32
CA CYS A 33 3.37 -9.84 0.52
C CYS A 33 4.71 -9.58 -0.21
N GLY A 34 4.74 -8.67 -1.19
CA GLY A 34 5.95 -8.32 -1.94
C GLY A 34 6.62 -9.55 -2.55
N GLU A 35 7.95 -9.68 -2.36
CA GLU A 35 8.72 -10.83 -2.87
C GLU A 35 8.22 -12.19 -2.37
N ALA A 36 7.59 -12.24 -1.20
CA ALA A 36 7.05 -13.49 -0.66
C ALA A 36 5.96 -14.08 -1.55
N PHE A 37 5.29 -13.23 -2.33
CA PHE A 37 4.24 -13.63 -3.25
C PHE A 37 4.76 -14.39 -4.47
N ASP A 38 6.07 -14.35 -4.74
CA ASP A 38 6.69 -15.21 -5.75
C ASP A 38 6.61 -16.71 -5.35
N ASN A 39 6.45 -17.00 -4.06
CA ASN A 39 6.27 -18.34 -3.51
C ASN A 39 4.78 -18.67 -3.28
N VAL A 40 3.92 -18.45 -4.28
CA VAL A 40 2.49 -18.74 -4.15
C VAL A 40 2.17 -20.18 -4.56
N ILE A 41 1.35 -20.85 -3.76
CA ILE A 41 0.72 -22.12 -4.11
C ILE A 41 -0.80 -21.97 -4.09
N VAL A 42 -1.47 -22.80 -4.87
CA VAL A 42 -2.94 -22.86 -4.87
C VAL A 42 -3.36 -24.20 -4.29
N VAL A 43 -4.24 -24.18 -3.30
CA VAL A 43 -4.82 -25.38 -2.71
C VAL A 43 -6.31 -25.41 -3.06
N LEU A 44 -6.67 -26.40 -3.86
CA LEU A 44 -8.04 -26.70 -4.20
C LEU A 44 -8.64 -27.62 -3.15
N THR A 45 -9.77 -27.21 -2.57
CA THR A 45 -10.51 -28.00 -1.58
C THR A 45 -11.87 -28.40 -2.12
N GLY A 46 -12.23 -29.66 -1.90
CA GLY A 46 -13.54 -30.23 -2.24
C GLY A 46 -14.54 -30.09 -1.09
N PHE A 47 -14.68 -28.90 -0.50
CA PHE A 47 -15.64 -28.71 0.59
C PHE A 47 -17.06 -28.55 0.03
N ASP A 48 -17.89 -29.60 0.12
CA ASP A 48 -19.32 -29.51 -0.11
C ASP A 48 -20.13 -30.06 1.09
N ARG A 49 -21.19 -29.34 1.46
CA ARG A 49 -22.12 -29.72 2.55
C ARG A 49 -23.27 -30.53 1.94
N GLY A 50 -23.08 -31.82 1.66
CA GLY A 50 -24.16 -32.68 1.14
C GLY A 50 -23.75 -34.07 0.68
N GLN A 51 -24.74 -34.90 0.28
CA GLN A 51 -24.55 -36.29 -0.19
C GLN A 51 -23.78 -36.41 -1.52
N SER A 52 -23.50 -35.29 -2.20
CA SER A 52 -22.73 -35.23 -3.45
C SER A 52 -21.22 -35.53 -3.27
N ARG A 53 -20.73 -35.69 -2.03
CA ARG A 53 -19.32 -36.03 -1.74
C ARG A 53 -18.84 -37.26 -2.50
N ARG A 54 -19.71 -38.27 -2.66
CA ARG A 54 -19.37 -39.56 -3.26
C ARG A 54 -19.04 -39.55 -4.76
N GLN A 55 -19.22 -38.42 -5.46
CA GLN A 55 -18.98 -38.34 -6.91
C GLN A 55 -17.93 -37.33 -7.37
N GLN A 56 -17.34 -36.53 -6.47
CA GLN A 56 -16.08 -35.86 -6.80
C GLN A 56 -14.93 -36.84 -6.64
N ALA A 57 -15.04 -37.99 -7.33
CA ALA A 57 -13.92 -38.85 -7.56
C ALA A 57 -12.84 -37.99 -8.23
N PHE A 58 -11.74 -37.81 -7.52
CA PHE A 58 -10.48 -37.27 -8.02
C PHE A 58 -9.88 -38.17 -9.11
N GLY A 59 -10.68 -38.60 -10.09
CA GLY A 59 -10.30 -39.50 -11.19
C GLY A 59 -9.44 -38.82 -12.24
N ASP A 60 -9.41 -39.37 -13.45
CA ASP A 60 -8.52 -39.01 -14.57
C ASP A 60 -8.45 -37.51 -14.91
N GLN A 61 -9.46 -36.72 -14.52
CA GLN A 61 -9.48 -35.26 -14.72
C GLN A 61 -8.70 -34.46 -13.66
N LYS A 62 -8.20 -35.10 -12.59
CA LYS A 62 -7.43 -34.46 -11.51
C LYS A 62 -6.21 -33.72 -12.06
N ALA A 63 -5.43 -34.40 -12.91
CA ALA A 63 -4.25 -33.82 -13.53
C ALA A 63 -4.60 -32.65 -14.45
N GLN A 64 -5.69 -32.78 -15.22
CA GLN A 64 -6.18 -31.72 -16.09
C GLN A 64 -6.63 -30.49 -15.29
N LYS A 65 -7.34 -30.69 -14.18
CA LYS A 65 -7.83 -29.59 -13.34
C LYS A 65 -6.70 -28.86 -12.61
N ILE A 66 -5.69 -29.60 -12.13
CA ILE A 66 -4.45 -29.03 -11.57
C ILE A 66 -3.78 -28.16 -12.62
N ALA A 67 -3.56 -28.69 -13.83
CA ALA A 67 -2.90 -27.97 -14.91
C ALA A 67 -3.68 -26.70 -15.32
N GLN A 68 -4.99 -26.82 -15.53
CA GLN A 68 -5.86 -25.70 -15.87
C GLN A 68 -5.82 -24.61 -14.79
N THR A 69 -5.98 -24.99 -13.51
CA THR A 69 -5.97 -24.02 -12.41
C THR A 69 -4.62 -23.31 -12.32
N ALA A 70 -3.52 -24.02 -12.56
CA ALA A 70 -2.19 -23.44 -12.55
C ALA A 70 -2.04 -22.38 -13.65
N ASP A 71 -2.52 -22.68 -14.86
CA ASP A 71 -2.42 -21.79 -16.02
C ASP A 71 -3.34 -20.57 -15.86
N GLU A 72 -4.59 -20.78 -15.42
CA GLU A 72 -5.53 -19.70 -15.14
C GLU A 72 -5.01 -18.79 -14.02
N SER A 73 -4.45 -19.36 -12.94
CA SER A 73 -3.91 -18.58 -11.82
C SER A 73 -2.68 -17.78 -12.25
N GLN A 74 -1.79 -18.39 -13.04
CA GLN A 74 -0.62 -17.69 -13.59
C GLN A 74 -1.05 -16.51 -14.48
N ALA A 75 -2.00 -16.72 -15.38
CA ALA A 75 -2.48 -15.68 -16.29
C ALA A 75 -3.22 -14.56 -15.55
N LEU A 76 -4.13 -14.92 -14.65
CA LEU A 76 -4.98 -13.95 -13.95
C LEU A 76 -4.19 -13.06 -12.98
N LEU A 77 -3.23 -13.67 -12.26
CA LEU A 77 -2.39 -12.99 -11.28
C LEU A 77 -1.07 -12.49 -11.87
N GLN A 78 -0.81 -12.75 -13.15
CA GLN A 78 0.42 -12.36 -13.86
C GLN A 78 1.69 -12.84 -13.12
N LEU A 79 1.66 -14.06 -12.59
CA LEU A 79 2.78 -14.62 -11.84
C LEU A 79 3.96 -14.86 -12.78
N LYS A 80 5.17 -14.56 -12.28
CA LYS A 80 6.42 -14.84 -13.00
C LYS A 80 6.59 -16.33 -13.33
N SER A 81 6.14 -17.18 -12.42
CA SER A 81 6.20 -18.63 -12.53
C SER A 81 4.83 -19.27 -12.35
N ARG A 82 4.65 -20.43 -12.99
CA ARG A 82 3.47 -21.26 -12.83
C ARG A 82 3.36 -21.74 -11.38
N PRO A 83 2.26 -21.45 -10.66
CA PRO A 83 2.12 -21.81 -9.26
C PRO A 83 1.91 -23.32 -9.12
N GLN A 84 2.40 -23.89 -8.02
CA GLN A 84 2.10 -25.29 -7.71
C GLN A 84 0.67 -25.41 -7.18
N VAL A 85 -0.10 -26.32 -7.77
CA VAL A 85 -1.50 -26.55 -7.40
C VAL A 85 -1.62 -27.90 -6.71
N PHE A 86 -2.16 -27.89 -5.50
CA PHE A 86 -2.46 -29.08 -4.72
C PHE A 86 -3.96 -29.25 -4.61
N ILE A 87 -4.40 -30.49 -4.51
CA ILE A 87 -5.78 -30.83 -4.20
C ILE A 87 -5.77 -31.50 -2.85
N LEU A 88 -6.42 -30.86 -1.88
CA LEU A 88 -6.46 -31.32 -0.51
C LEU A 88 -7.88 -31.68 -0.11
N ASP A 89 -8.06 -32.91 0.35
CA ASP A 89 -9.28 -33.28 1.04
C ASP A 89 -9.21 -32.79 2.49
N SER A 90 -10.13 -31.88 2.82
CA SER A 90 -10.26 -31.30 4.15
C SER A 90 -11.07 -32.16 5.13
N MET A 91 -11.82 -33.15 4.66
CA MET A 91 -12.68 -34.02 5.48
C MET A 91 -12.64 -35.47 5.00
N PRO A 92 -11.48 -36.14 5.12
CA PRO A 92 -11.38 -37.56 4.81
C PRO A 92 -12.33 -38.36 5.72
N GLU A 93 -13.08 -39.31 5.16
CA GLU A 93 -14.03 -40.18 5.88
C GLU A 93 -13.45 -41.59 6.11
N THR A 94 -12.47 -41.98 5.29
CA THR A 94 -11.77 -43.26 5.39
C THR A 94 -10.29 -43.08 5.75
N ASP A 95 -9.67 -44.11 6.32
CA ASP A 95 -8.23 -44.10 6.65
C ASP A 95 -7.37 -43.92 5.38
N GLU A 96 -7.79 -44.47 4.25
CA GLU A 96 -7.11 -44.33 2.96
C GLU A 96 -7.13 -42.88 2.46
N GLU A 97 -8.29 -42.21 2.54
CA GLU A 97 -8.42 -40.79 2.22
C GLU A 97 -7.61 -39.91 3.18
N PHE A 98 -7.58 -40.28 4.47
CA PHE A 98 -6.82 -39.57 5.49
C PHE A 98 -5.31 -39.64 5.20
N GLU A 99 -4.77 -40.82 4.91
CA GLU A 99 -3.36 -41.00 4.54
C GLU A 99 -3.02 -40.26 3.23
N ALA A 100 -3.92 -40.28 2.24
CA ALA A 100 -3.74 -39.51 1.02
C ALA A 100 -3.69 -37.99 1.29
N SER A 101 -4.58 -37.47 2.15
CA SER A 101 -4.58 -36.06 2.58
C SER A 101 -3.31 -35.69 3.35
N LEU A 102 -2.84 -36.57 4.23
CA LEU A 102 -1.58 -36.40 4.94
C LEU A 102 -0.39 -36.32 3.99
N GLU A 103 -0.33 -37.17 2.96
CA GLU A 103 0.77 -37.12 2.00
C GLU A 103 0.77 -35.80 1.20
N VAL A 104 -0.39 -35.30 0.80
CA VAL A 104 -0.51 -33.97 0.16
C VAL A 104 0.00 -32.86 1.10
N ARG A 105 -0.39 -32.90 2.38
CA ARG A 105 0.12 -31.93 3.37
C ARG A 105 1.64 -32.01 3.53
N ARG A 106 2.22 -33.21 3.55
CA ARG A 106 3.68 -33.40 3.58
C ARG A 106 4.33 -32.82 2.32
N GLN A 107 3.73 -32.99 1.14
CA GLN A 107 4.24 -32.38 -0.10
C GLN A 107 4.22 -30.85 -0.06
N ILE A 108 3.14 -30.25 0.45
CA ILE A 108 3.04 -28.80 0.66
C ILE A 108 4.15 -28.30 1.60
N LEU A 109 4.37 -28.98 2.72
CA LEU A 109 5.44 -28.62 3.66
C LEU A 109 6.84 -28.78 3.05
N ARG A 110 7.09 -29.85 2.28
CA ARG A 110 8.35 -30.04 1.54
C ARG A 110 8.59 -28.92 0.53
N HIS A 111 7.53 -28.42 -0.11
CA HIS A 111 7.63 -27.27 -1.02
C HIS A 111 8.02 -26.01 -0.25
N ALA A 112 7.35 -25.72 0.87
CA ALA A 112 7.58 -24.52 1.68
C ALA A 112 9.05 -24.36 2.13
N VAL A 113 9.74 -25.46 2.43
CA VAL A 113 11.17 -25.45 2.84
C VAL A 113 12.10 -24.97 1.71
N ARG A 114 11.67 -25.06 0.44
CA ARG A 114 12.46 -24.63 -0.73
C ARG A 114 12.24 -23.16 -1.08
N CYS A 115 11.21 -22.54 -0.51
CA CYS A 115 10.86 -21.16 -0.79
C CYS A 115 11.81 -20.21 -0.07
N LYS A 116 12.20 -19.11 -0.74
CA LYS A 116 13.02 -18.05 -0.11
C LYS A 116 12.16 -17.34 0.96
N PRO A 117 12.56 -17.31 2.23
CA PRO A 117 11.82 -16.57 3.25
C PRO A 117 11.87 -15.07 2.98
N ALA A 118 10.72 -14.41 3.09
CA ALA A 118 10.59 -12.96 3.14
C ALA A 118 10.46 -12.51 4.60
N LYS A 119 11.15 -11.42 4.97
CA LYS A 119 11.06 -10.91 6.35
C LYS A 119 9.74 -10.19 6.54
N LEU A 120 9.08 -10.44 7.68
CA LEU A 120 7.83 -9.75 8.00
C LEU A 120 8.05 -8.24 8.22
N SER A 121 9.24 -7.84 8.65
CA SER A 121 9.64 -6.42 8.80
C SER A 121 9.70 -5.65 7.49
N GLU A 122 9.78 -6.34 6.36
CA GLU A 122 9.87 -5.75 5.02
C GLU A 122 8.48 -5.68 4.34
N LEU A 123 7.43 -6.19 5.00
CA LEU A 123 6.06 -6.10 4.49
C LEU A 123 5.52 -4.68 4.68
N THR A 124 5.03 -4.12 3.60
CA THR A 124 4.39 -2.80 3.59
C THR A 124 2.90 -2.97 3.35
N VAL A 125 2.06 -2.32 4.16
CA VAL A 125 0.61 -2.48 4.03
C VAL A 125 0.09 -1.49 2.98
N PRO A 126 -0.45 -1.96 1.85
CA PRO A 126 -1.03 -1.05 0.87
C PRO A 126 -2.26 -0.37 1.47
N LYS A 127 -2.38 0.95 1.24
CA LYS A 127 -3.55 1.70 1.70
C LYS A 127 -4.82 1.19 1.00
N THR A 128 -5.86 0.95 1.77
CA THR A 128 -7.19 0.60 1.22
C THR A 128 -7.79 1.80 0.49
N ALA A 129 -8.73 1.55 -0.44
CA ALA A 129 -9.37 2.64 -1.19
C ALA A 129 -10.03 3.72 -0.30
N PRO A 130 -10.75 3.37 0.80
CA PRO A 130 -11.29 4.37 1.72
C PRO A 130 -10.21 5.24 2.40
N LEU A 131 -9.09 4.63 2.79
CA LEU A 131 -7.97 5.36 3.40
C LEU A 131 -7.30 6.31 2.40
N ARG A 132 -7.09 5.86 1.14
CA ARG A 132 -6.58 6.73 0.08
C ARG A 132 -7.48 7.93 -0.14
N GLN A 133 -8.80 7.73 -0.16
CA GLN A 133 -9.75 8.83 -0.33
C GLN A 133 -9.70 9.84 0.84
N GLN A 134 -9.57 9.36 2.07
CA GLN A 134 -9.39 10.24 3.24
C GLN A 134 -8.10 11.05 3.16
N ASP A 135 -7.00 10.38 2.81
CA ASP A 135 -5.70 11.03 2.63
C ASP A 135 -5.74 12.07 1.50
N ASP A 136 -6.41 11.78 0.38
CA ASP A 136 -6.59 12.71 -0.75
C ASP A 136 -7.33 13.99 -0.33
N LEU A 137 -8.40 13.85 0.47
CA LEU A 137 -9.13 14.99 1.03
C LEU A 137 -8.25 15.81 1.98
N GLU A 138 -7.49 15.15 2.86
CA GLU A 138 -6.59 15.85 3.77
C GLU A 138 -5.45 16.55 3.02
N MET A 139 -4.88 15.92 2.00
CA MET A 139 -3.86 16.51 1.14
C MET A 139 -4.39 17.77 0.45
N GLY A 140 -5.56 17.71 -0.18
CA GLY A 140 -6.15 18.88 -0.84
C GLY A 140 -6.35 20.05 0.14
N ARG A 141 -6.75 19.75 1.39
CA ARG A 141 -6.86 20.76 2.44
C ARG A 141 -5.49 21.34 2.84
N LEU A 142 -4.47 20.50 3.01
CA LEU A 142 -3.12 20.93 3.38
C LEU A 142 -2.45 21.74 2.25
N GLU A 143 -2.64 21.35 0.99
CA GLU A 143 -2.17 22.07 -0.18
C GLU A 143 -2.82 23.47 -0.26
N GLY A 144 -4.13 23.58 0.00
CA GLY A 144 -4.81 24.86 0.11
C GLY A 144 -4.23 25.75 1.22
N GLN A 145 -3.89 25.17 2.39
CA GLN A 145 -3.25 25.90 3.48
C GLN A 145 -1.82 26.34 3.13
N ILE A 146 -1.04 25.49 2.46
CA ILE A 146 0.30 25.86 1.97
C ILE A 146 0.19 27.06 1.03
N GLN A 147 -0.75 27.04 0.09
CA GLN A 147 -0.96 28.14 -0.86
C GLN A 147 -1.34 29.44 -0.13
N GLU A 148 -2.22 29.38 0.86
CA GLU A 148 -2.58 30.55 1.67
C GLU A 148 -1.36 31.13 2.41
N LEU A 149 -0.55 30.27 3.04
CA LEU A 149 0.66 30.68 3.76
C LEU A 149 1.71 31.27 2.80
N GLU A 150 1.86 30.71 1.60
CA GLU A 150 2.74 31.25 0.55
C GLU A 150 2.29 32.64 0.09
N VAL A 151 0.98 32.86 -0.06
CA VAL A 151 0.42 34.19 -0.37
C VAL A 151 0.67 35.16 0.78
N ARG A 152 0.48 34.75 2.04
CA ARG A 152 0.78 35.57 3.22
C ARG A 152 2.26 35.95 3.30
N ALA A 153 3.16 34.99 3.10
CA ALA A 153 4.60 35.23 3.06
C ALA A 153 4.98 36.21 1.94
N ARG A 154 4.36 36.11 0.77
CA ARG A 154 4.54 37.07 -0.34
C ARG A 154 4.02 38.46 0.02
N ASN A 155 2.84 38.55 0.62
CA ASN A 155 2.23 39.82 1.02
C ASN A 155 3.05 40.53 2.11
N LEU A 156 3.63 39.80 3.07
CA LEU A 156 4.55 40.36 4.06
C LEU A 156 5.78 41.00 3.39
N LYS A 157 6.36 40.32 2.37
CA LYS A 157 7.47 40.89 1.58
C LYS A 157 7.06 42.16 0.83
N VAL A 158 5.85 42.21 0.26
CA VAL A 158 5.32 43.39 -0.46
C VAL A 158 4.98 44.54 0.51
N PHE A 159 4.41 44.24 1.67
CA PHE A 159 4.09 45.23 2.70
C PHE A 159 5.34 45.86 3.32
N ALA A 160 6.36 45.04 3.61
CA ALA A 160 7.67 45.52 4.02
C ALA A 160 8.24 46.51 2.99
N TRP A 161 8.09 46.20 1.69
CA TRP A 161 8.50 47.10 0.62
C TRP A 161 7.68 48.41 0.57
N SER A 162 6.35 48.36 0.70
CA SER A 162 5.49 49.54 0.58
C SER A 162 5.60 50.52 1.74
N LYS A 163 5.82 50.05 2.97
CA LYS A 163 6.07 50.91 4.15
C LYS A 163 7.28 51.83 3.97
N THR A 164 8.30 51.38 3.24
CA THR A 164 9.50 52.16 2.91
C THR A 164 9.34 53.08 1.70
N GLN A 165 8.33 52.89 0.84
CA GLN A 165 8.06 53.78 -0.29
C GLN A 165 7.25 55.04 0.06
N ALA A 166 6.87 55.24 1.32
CA ALA A 166 6.23 56.48 1.76
C ALA A 166 7.18 57.71 1.78
N ALA A 167 8.45 57.55 1.39
CA ALA A 167 9.39 58.67 1.23
C ALA A 167 10.26 58.53 -0.05
N ALA A 168 9.93 59.34 -1.07
CA ALA A 168 10.80 59.84 -2.15
C ALA A 168 11.31 58.89 -3.27
N ASN A 169 10.67 58.92 -4.45
CA ASN A 169 11.21 59.47 -5.72
C ASN A 169 10.44 59.01 -6.99
N PRO A 170 10.45 59.77 -8.10
CA PRO A 170 9.68 59.49 -9.33
C PRO A 170 10.42 58.67 -10.42
N ASP A 171 11.60 58.11 -10.15
CA ASP A 171 12.46 57.50 -11.19
C ASP A 171 12.53 55.96 -11.09
N HIS A 172 11.97 55.27 -12.10
CA HIS A 172 11.63 53.83 -12.05
C HIS A 172 12.84 52.88 -12.05
N THR A 173 13.95 53.27 -12.66
CA THR A 173 15.14 52.40 -12.83
C THR A 173 15.98 52.31 -11.56
N LYS A 174 16.04 53.39 -10.79
CA LYS A 174 16.73 53.46 -9.50
C LYS A 174 15.96 52.70 -8.42
N ALA A 175 14.63 52.81 -8.45
CA ALA A 175 13.72 52.07 -7.57
C ALA A 175 13.88 50.54 -7.69
N GLN A 176 14.20 50.02 -8.87
CA GLN A 176 14.36 48.58 -9.10
C GLN A 176 15.70 48.03 -8.56
N ALA A 177 16.77 48.82 -8.65
CA ALA A 177 18.07 48.48 -8.05
C ALA A 177 18.05 48.62 -6.52
N ASP A 178 17.41 49.68 -6.01
CA ASP A 178 17.21 49.89 -4.57
C ASP A 178 16.27 48.82 -3.98
N LEU A 179 15.25 48.36 -4.72
CA LEU A 179 14.44 47.19 -4.36
C LEU A 179 15.30 45.92 -4.23
N GLN A 180 16.19 45.62 -5.19
CA GLN A 180 17.06 44.44 -5.09
C GLN A 180 18.07 44.53 -3.94
N LYS A 181 18.57 45.74 -3.62
CA LYS A 181 19.46 45.97 -2.48
C LYS A 181 18.71 45.85 -1.15
N PHE A 182 17.52 46.43 -1.05
CA PHE A 182 16.66 46.37 0.12
C PHE A 182 16.12 44.96 0.37
N LEU A 183 15.74 44.20 -0.67
CA LEU A 183 15.35 42.79 -0.51
C LEU A 183 16.48 41.92 0.09
N LYS A 184 17.74 42.33 -0.08
CA LYS A 184 18.90 41.73 0.60
C LYS A 184 19.11 42.25 2.03
N GLU A 185 18.69 43.47 2.34
CA GLU A 185 18.83 44.11 3.67
C GLU A 185 17.64 43.79 4.62
N VAL A 186 16.40 43.75 4.12
CA VAL A 186 15.16 43.34 4.85
C VAL A 186 15.19 41.89 5.29
N HIS A 187 15.97 41.05 4.60
CA HIS A 187 16.27 39.69 5.07
C HIS A 187 16.89 39.66 6.49
N ASN A 188 17.32 40.82 7.02
CA ASN A 188 17.94 40.93 8.34
C ASN A 188 17.09 41.70 9.36
N ASP A 189 15.87 42.14 9.03
CA ASP A 189 14.96 42.78 10.01
C ASP A 189 14.23 41.70 10.84
N PRO A 190 14.49 41.58 12.14
CA PRO A 190 13.89 40.53 12.98
C PRO A 190 12.36 40.63 13.08
N GLU A 191 11.75 41.80 12.88
CA GLU A 191 10.28 41.95 12.90
C GLU A 191 9.59 41.32 11.68
N ILE A 192 10.33 41.16 10.57
CA ILE A 192 9.84 40.57 9.32
C ILE A 192 10.39 39.14 9.15
N GLN A 193 11.65 38.92 9.53
CA GLN A 193 12.35 37.65 9.38
C GLN A 193 11.77 36.57 10.29
N ASN A 194 11.46 36.88 11.56
CA ASN A 194 10.90 35.89 12.48
C ASN A 194 9.53 35.35 12.01
N PRO A 195 8.54 36.19 11.64
CA PRO A 195 7.28 35.68 11.08
C PRO A 195 7.47 34.93 9.75
N LEU A 196 8.44 35.33 8.91
CA LEU A 196 8.71 34.66 7.65
C LEU A 196 9.29 33.25 7.88
N ASP A 197 10.22 33.11 8.82
CA ASP A 197 10.84 31.84 9.18
C ASP A 197 9.83 30.90 9.84
N GLU A 198 8.95 31.40 10.70
CA GLU A 198 7.82 30.63 11.26
C GLU A 198 6.87 30.13 10.16
N LEU A 199 6.53 30.99 9.19
CA LEU A 199 5.69 30.61 8.04
C LEU A 199 6.38 29.56 7.16
N HIS A 200 7.67 29.72 6.87
CA HIS A 200 8.44 28.75 6.08
C HIS A 200 8.56 27.40 6.81
N ALA A 201 8.84 27.40 8.11
CA ALA A 201 8.87 26.19 8.93
C ALA A 201 7.51 25.48 8.90
N THR A 202 6.42 26.24 9.00
CA THR A 202 5.06 25.70 8.92
C THR A 202 4.75 25.11 7.55
N ILE A 203 5.15 25.79 6.46
CA ILE A 203 5.01 25.27 5.09
C ILE A 203 5.81 23.98 4.93
N HIS A 204 7.05 23.94 5.40
CA HIS A 204 7.91 22.75 5.31
C HIS A 204 7.28 21.57 6.07
N ALA A 205 6.81 21.79 7.31
CA ALA A 205 6.14 20.77 8.09
C ALA A 205 4.86 20.24 7.41
N LYS A 206 4.04 21.13 6.81
CA LYS A 206 2.84 20.73 6.06
C LYS A 206 3.17 19.96 4.79
N ARG A 207 4.22 20.35 4.06
CA ARG A 207 4.69 19.62 2.87
C ARG A 207 5.17 18.22 3.23
N ALA A 208 5.95 18.07 4.31
CA ALA A 208 6.35 16.76 4.81
C ALA A 208 5.13 15.89 5.17
N LYS A 209 4.07 16.48 5.74
CA LYS A 209 2.82 15.77 6.01
C LYS A 209 2.09 15.35 4.72
N VAL A 210 2.03 16.21 3.70
CA VAL A 210 1.46 15.84 2.39
C VAL A 210 2.26 14.69 1.77
N GLU A 211 3.58 14.75 1.80
CA GLU A 211 4.44 13.68 1.27
C GLU A 211 4.22 12.35 2.01
N ALA A 212 4.07 12.38 3.33
CA ALA A 212 3.72 11.19 4.11
C ALA A 212 2.34 10.63 3.71
N LEU A 213 1.34 11.48 3.47
CA LEU A 213 0.03 11.05 2.99
C LEU A 213 0.08 10.48 1.56
N ARG A 214 0.95 11.00 0.68
CA ARG A 214 1.17 10.48 -0.67
C ARG A 214 1.81 9.09 -0.71
N ALA A 215 2.41 8.65 0.40
CA ALA A 215 2.95 7.30 0.47
C ALA A 215 1.82 6.29 0.17
N THR A 216 2.04 5.43 -0.81
CA THR A 216 1.07 4.42 -1.25
C THR A 216 0.91 3.27 -0.25
N HIS A 217 1.89 3.15 0.64
CA HIS A 217 1.95 2.13 1.66
C HIS A 217 2.14 2.77 3.04
N MET A 218 1.67 2.07 4.05
CA MET A 218 1.86 2.39 5.46
C MET A 218 2.79 1.35 6.07
N ASP A 219 3.54 1.74 7.09
CA ASP A 219 4.20 0.74 7.92
C ASP A 219 3.15 -0.02 8.76
N LEU A 220 3.59 -1.13 9.36
CA LEU A 220 2.71 -2.00 10.12
C LEU A 220 2.17 -1.32 11.38
N GLU A 221 2.96 -0.44 12.01
CA GLU A 221 2.59 0.25 13.24
C GLU A 221 1.50 1.29 12.99
N GLU A 222 1.63 2.09 11.93
CA GLU A 222 0.62 3.04 11.46
C GLU A 222 -0.68 2.32 11.09
N ALA A 223 -0.59 1.19 10.40
CA ALA A 223 -1.76 0.38 10.05
C ALA A 223 -2.54 -0.08 11.30
N VAL A 224 -1.82 -0.56 12.31
CA VAL A 224 -2.41 -0.99 13.59
C VAL A 224 -3.05 0.19 14.32
N GLN A 225 -2.35 1.32 14.42
CA GLN A 225 -2.87 2.52 15.08
C GLN A 225 -4.15 3.04 14.42
N ARG A 226 -4.19 3.11 13.08
CA ARG A 226 -5.38 3.55 12.34
C ARG A 226 -6.55 2.58 12.47
N HIS A 227 -6.28 1.28 12.53
CA HIS A 227 -7.33 0.28 12.75
C HIS A 227 -7.97 0.43 14.13
N GLN A 228 -7.15 0.58 15.18
CA GLN A 228 -7.63 0.79 16.55
C GLN A 228 -8.43 2.09 16.70
N ALA A 229 -8.03 3.16 16.01
CA ALA A 229 -8.76 4.42 16.01
C ALA A 229 -10.16 4.30 15.36
N ASN A 230 -10.29 3.46 14.33
CA ASN A 230 -11.56 3.24 13.64
C ASN A 230 -12.51 2.29 14.38
N GLU A 231 -12.01 1.37 15.21
CA GLU A 231 -12.86 0.51 16.05
C GLU A 231 -13.35 1.19 17.33
N GLY A 232 -12.71 2.31 17.72
CA GLY A 232 -13.07 3.10 18.90
C GLY A 232 -14.02 4.26 18.66
N SER A 233 -14.45 4.50 17.41
CA SER A 233 -15.39 5.58 17.02
C SER A 233 -16.77 5.03 16.65
#